data_AF-A0A1X7M104-F1
#
_entry.id   AF-A0A1X7M104-F1
#
_cell.length_a   1.000
_cell.length_b   1.000
_cell.length_c   1.000
_cell.angle_alpha   90.00
_cell.angle_beta   90.00
_cell.angle_gamma   90.00
#
_symmetry.space_group_name_H-M   'P 1'
#
loop_
_entity.id
_entity.type
_entity.pdbx_description
1 polymer ?
#
loop_
_entity_poly.entity_id
_entity_poly.type
_entity_poly.pdbx_seq_one_letter_code
_entity_poly.pdbx_strand_id
1 'polypeptide(L)'
;MLKQILLITDGCSNVGIQPAAAAAEAYAAGIMVNVIGIIDEGTIGQYGQAEIEDIARMGGGMSRIVNARELSYTIQMMTRKTVMDTIHLAVNRELKHILQQESEQEGANNYSLSDLPPAKRGEVVQVMDQMSEEMDLRVALLIDASASMKPKLAAVEEAIRDLMLSLKARRGTSELAVFHFPGSHEEEPAVMDLDWAADMDRVKKLFSRMQMRGTTPTGPALLHVVDYYQYNSRNKPEDSEVNPPIAYKETGTGGVWSDYIV
;
A
#
# COMPACT_ATOMS: atom_id res chain seq x y z
N MET A 1 -8.66 2.87 -5.41
CA MET A 1 -7.21 2.64 -5.26
C MET A 1 -6.92 2.13 -3.85
N LEU A 2 -6.17 1.05 -3.74
CA LEU A 2 -5.72 0.46 -2.48
C LEU A 2 -4.37 1.06 -2.07
N LYS A 3 -4.17 1.28 -0.76
CA LYS A 3 -2.95 1.87 -0.20
C LYS A 3 -2.43 1.02 0.94
N GLN A 4 -1.14 0.71 0.93
CA GLN A 4 -0.50 -0.11 1.95
C GLN A 4 0.86 0.44 2.36
N ILE A 5 1.16 0.36 3.64
CA ILE A 5 2.51 0.50 4.18
C ILE A 5 2.96 -0.90 4.62
N LEU A 6 4.16 -1.30 4.21
CA LEU A 6 4.80 -2.51 4.68
C LEU A 6 6.04 -2.12 5.48
N LEU A 7 5.89 -2.17 6.81
CA LEU A 7 6.95 -1.92 7.76
C LEU A 7 7.81 -3.17 7.91
N ILE A 8 9.12 -3.05 7.66
CA ILE A 8 10.10 -4.10 7.87
C ILE A 8 11.02 -3.64 8.99
N THR A 9 11.03 -4.37 10.10
CA THR A 9 11.82 -4.03 11.29
C THR A 9 12.42 -5.29 11.91
N ASP A 10 13.50 -5.13 12.67
CA ASP A 10 14.05 -6.21 13.51
C ASP A 10 14.07 -5.89 15.00
N GLY A 11 13.51 -4.75 15.41
CA GLY A 11 13.50 -4.29 16.80
C GLY A 11 12.25 -3.52 17.20
N CYS A 12 12.18 -3.23 18.51
CA CYS A 12 11.19 -2.35 19.10
C CYS A 12 11.52 -0.88 18.81
N SER A 13 10.50 -0.04 18.67
CA SER A 13 10.68 1.41 18.66
C SER A 13 11.12 1.88 20.04
N ASN A 14 12.11 2.77 20.07
CA ASN A 14 12.69 3.29 21.31
C ASN A 14 12.59 4.82 21.45
N VAL A 15 12.02 5.52 20.46
CA VAL A 15 11.95 6.99 20.42
C VAL A 15 10.68 7.47 19.72
N GLY A 16 10.06 8.52 20.27
CA GLY A 16 8.98 9.27 19.62
C GLY A 16 7.57 8.79 19.98
N ILE A 17 6.60 9.12 19.11
CA ILE A 17 5.20 8.68 19.26
C ILE A 17 5.11 7.15 19.20
N GLN A 18 4.16 6.58 19.94
CA GLN A 18 3.90 5.15 19.91
C GLN A 18 3.56 4.68 18.47
N PRO A 19 4.28 3.69 17.92
CA PRO A 19 4.07 3.23 16.54
C PRO A 19 2.64 2.75 16.26
N ALA A 20 1.99 2.14 17.24
CA ALA A 20 0.60 1.70 17.14
C ALA A 20 -0.40 2.86 16.95
N ALA A 21 -0.13 4.03 17.56
CA ALA A 21 -0.96 5.22 17.37
C ALA A 21 -0.77 5.80 15.95
N ALA A 22 0.47 5.84 15.45
CA ALA A 22 0.76 6.25 14.08
C ALA A 22 0.11 5.31 13.04
N ALA A 23 0.11 3.99 13.31
CA ALA A 23 -0.57 3.03 12.46
C ALA A 23 -2.09 3.19 12.47
N ALA A 24 -2.69 3.54 13.62
CA ALA A 24 -4.11 3.86 13.71
C ALA A 24 -4.48 5.08 12.84
N GLU A 25 -3.62 6.10 12.82
CA GLU A 25 -3.78 7.27 11.97
C GLU A 25 -3.67 6.92 10.47
N ALA A 26 -2.70 6.07 10.10
CA ALA A 26 -2.60 5.54 8.74
C ALA A 26 -3.90 4.82 8.32
N TYR A 27 -4.44 3.96 9.19
CA TYR A 27 -5.67 3.24 8.92
C TYR A 27 -6.88 4.16 8.77
N ALA A 28 -6.99 5.20 9.61
CA ALA A 28 -8.01 6.24 9.48
C ALA A 28 -7.91 7.00 8.14
N ALA A 29 -6.70 7.15 7.59
CA ALA A 29 -6.45 7.72 6.27
C ALA A 29 -6.67 6.73 5.10
N GLY A 30 -7.17 5.52 5.38
CA GLY A 30 -7.42 4.46 4.39
C GLY A 30 -6.14 3.78 3.89
N ILE A 31 -5.08 3.78 4.70
CA ILE A 31 -3.79 3.16 4.41
C ILE A 31 -3.60 1.98 5.37
N MET A 32 -3.52 0.78 4.83
CA MET A 32 -3.31 -0.43 5.64
C MET A 32 -1.84 -0.54 6.07
N VAL A 33 -1.55 -0.90 7.32
CA VAL A 33 -0.16 -1.12 7.78
C VAL A 33 0.07 -2.59 8.06
N ASN A 34 0.95 -3.18 7.27
CA ASN A 34 1.48 -4.53 7.46
C ASN A 34 2.87 -4.46 8.10
N VAL A 35 3.20 -5.40 8.97
CA VAL A 35 4.47 -5.38 9.71
C VAL A 35 5.19 -6.72 9.59
N ILE A 36 6.47 -6.68 9.22
CA ILE A 36 7.33 -7.86 9.15
C ILE A 36 8.50 -7.67 10.10
N GLY A 37 8.56 -8.55 11.11
CA GLY A 37 9.70 -8.71 12.00
C GLY A 37 10.73 -9.67 11.40
N ILE A 38 11.99 -9.26 11.27
CA ILE A 38 13.06 -10.16 10.80
C ILE A 38 13.86 -10.71 11.98
N ILE A 39 13.75 -12.03 12.21
CA ILE A 39 14.62 -12.77 13.13
C ILE A 39 15.96 -13.12 12.47
N ASP A 40 17.02 -13.08 13.25
CA ASP A 40 18.28 -13.77 12.95
C ASP A 40 18.35 -15.06 13.80
N GLU A 41 19.46 -15.81 13.80
CA GLU A 41 19.68 -17.03 14.62
C GLU A 41 19.58 -16.82 16.17
N GLY A 42 19.04 -15.68 16.62
CA GLY A 42 18.63 -15.37 17.98
C GLY A 42 17.16 -14.93 18.09
N THR A 43 16.62 -14.94 19.30
CA THR A 43 15.21 -14.66 19.58
C THR A 43 14.86 -13.18 19.43
N ILE A 44 13.82 -12.84 18.64
CA ILE A 44 13.04 -11.62 18.91
C ILE A 44 12.44 -11.79 20.32
N GLY A 45 12.77 -10.88 21.24
CA GLY A 45 12.21 -10.90 22.58
C GLY A 45 10.68 -10.74 22.55
N GLN A 46 9.98 -11.29 23.55
CA GLN A 46 8.51 -11.24 23.64
C GLN A 46 7.93 -9.82 23.48
N TYR A 47 8.65 -8.80 23.95
CA TYR A 47 8.27 -7.39 23.81
C TYR A 47 8.24 -6.89 22.35
N GLY A 48 9.12 -7.40 21.48
CA GLY A 48 9.13 -7.04 20.07
C GLY A 48 7.97 -7.66 19.28
N GLN A 49 7.53 -8.86 19.68
CA GLN A 49 6.38 -9.52 19.05
C GLN A 49 5.08 -8.76 19.31
N ALA A 50 4.85 -8.36 20.57
CA ALA A 50 3.66 -7.63 20.96
C ALA A 50 3.55 -6.27 20.23
N GLU A 51 4.66 -5.53 20.12
CA GLU A 51 4.66 -4.25 19.40
C GLU A 51 4.35 -4.44 17.91
N ILE A 52 4.98 -5.42 17.26
CA ILE A 52 4.74 -5.74 15.84
C ILE A 52 3.26 -6.11 15.60
N GLU A 53 2.67 -6.91 16.48
CA GLU A 53 1.25 -7.27 16.42
C GLU A 53 0.33 -6.08 16.67
N ASP A 54 0.65 -5.22 17.64
CA ASP A 54 -0.14 -4.04 17.97
C ASP A 54 -0.14 -3.02 16.83
N ILE A 55 1.02 -2.77 16.20
CA ILE A 55 1.12 -1.89 15.03
C ILE A 55 0.24 -2.40 13.89
N ALA A 56 0.37 -3.68 13.52
CA ALA A 56 -0.41 -4.26 12.44
C ALA A 56 -1.91 -4.24 12.74
N ARG A 57 -2.30 -4.59 13.98
CA ARG A 57 -3.71 -4.59 14.42
C ARG A 57 -4.33 -3.20 14.35
N MET A 58 -3.63 -2.18 14.87
CA MET A 58 -4.10 -0.79 14.82
C MET A 58 -4.09 -0.22 13.40
N GLY A 59 -3.16 -0.69 12.56
CA GLY A 59 -3.07 -0.36 11.14
C GLY A 59 -4.04 -1.14 10.23
N GLY A 60 -4.88 -2.00 10.79
CA GLY A 60 -5.82 -2.86 10.06
C GLY A 60 -5.19 -3.99 9.23
N GLY A 61 -3.87 -4.13 9.24
CA GLY A 61 -3.14 -5.12 8.45
C GLY A 61 -2.77 -6.37 9.24
N MET A 62 -1.70 -7.03 8.77
CA MET A 62 -1.18 -8.27 9.37
C MET A 62 0.26 -8.10 9.83
N SER A 63 0.65 -8.88 10.83
CA SER A 63 2.03 -9.02 11.28
C SER A 63 2.58 -10.41 11.01
N ARG A 64 3.87 -10.52 10.67
CA ARG A 64 4.60 -11.80 10.61
C ARG A 64 6.03 -11.64 11.11
N ILE A 65 6.53 -12.69 11.76
CA ILE A 65 7.94 -12.79 12.15
C ILE A 65 8.56 -13.88 11.29
N VAL A 66 9.64 -13.56 10.58
CA VAL A 66 10.23 -14.44 9.57
C VAL A 66 11.74 -14.38 9.57
N ASN A 67 12.37 -15.45 9.09
CA ASN A 67 13.79 -15.43 8.78
C ASN A 67 14.03 -14.62 7.50
N ALA A 68 15.23 -14.08 7.34
CA ALA A 68 15.63 -13.35 6.13
C ALA A 68 15.37 -14.14 4.83
N ARG A 69 15.50 -15.48 4.87
CA ARG A 69 15.26 -16.37 3.71
C ARG A 69 13.79 -16.44 3.28
N GLU A 70 12.85 -16.18 4.19
CA GLU A 70 11.41 -16.26 3.96
C GLU A 70 10.79 -14.88 3.65
N LEU A 71 11.61 -13.82 3.71
CA LEU A 71 11.16 -12.43 3.62
C LEU A 71 10.45 -12.13 2.30
N SER A 72 11.05 -12.49 1.17
CA SER A 72 10.49 -12.23 -0.17
C SER A 72 9.09 -12.85 -0.33
N TYR A 73 8.96 -14.13 -0.03
CA TYR A 73 7.68 -14.84 -0.06
C TYR A 73 6.64 -14.20 0.87
N THR A 74 7.04 -13.85 2.08
CA THR A 74 6.15 -13.28 3.09
C THR A 74 5.64 -11.90 2.68
N ILE A 75 6.50 -11.04 2.15
CA ILE A 75 6.14 -9.72 1.64
C ILE A 75 5.06 -9.83 0.56
N GLN A 76 5.25 -10.71 -0.43
CA GLN A 76 4.28 -10.92 -1.50
C GLN A 76 2.96 -11.48 -0.97
N MET A 77 3.03 -12.50 -0.11
CA MET A 77 1.85 -13.13 0.49
C MET A 77 1.04 -12.12 1.29
N MET A 78 1.68 -11.34 2.17
CA MET A 78 1.01 -10.35 3.00
C MET A 78 0.37 -9.24 2.18
N THR A 79 1.06 -8.75 1.14
CA THR A 79 0.54 -7.73 0.23
C THR A 79 -0.74 -8.22 -0.44
N ARG A 80 -0.70 -9.40 -1.08
CA ARG A 80 -1.86 -9.99 -1.77
C ARG A 80 -3.00 -10.30 -0.81
N LYS A 81 -2.71 -10.91 0.34
CA LYS A 81 -3.72 -11.25 1.34
C LYS A 81 -4.42 -10.02 1.88
N THR A 82 -3.68 -8.95 2.18
CA THR A 82 -4.26 -7.70 2.69
C THR A 82 -5.11 -7.01 1.64
N VAL A 83 -4.71 -7.04 0.36
CA VAL A 83 -5.54 -6.55 -0.76
C VAL A 83 -6.87 -7.31 -0.80
N MET A 84 -6.81 -8.64 -0.79
CA MET A 84 -7.99 -9.49 -0.84
C MET A 84 -8.90 -9.26 0.38
N ASP A 85 -8.36 -9.26 1.59
CA ASP A 85 -9.11 -9.03 2.83
C ASP A 85 -9.78 -7.63 2.83
N THR A 86 -9.11 -6.61 2.27
CA THR A 86 -9.69 -5.27 2.11
C THR A 86 -10.88 -5.28 1.15
N ILE A 87 -10.76 -5.98 0.03
CA ILE A 87 -11.86 -6.15 -0.94
C ILE A 87 -13.01 -6.93 -0.29
N HIS A 88 -12.72 -8.00 0.47
CA HIS A 88 -13.72 -8.72 1.25
C HIS A 88 -14.48 -7.82 2.20
N LEU A 89 -13.77 -6.95 2.92
CA LEU A 89 -14.42 -6.03 3.84
C LEU A 89 -15.31 -5.02 3.10
N ALA A 90 -14.84 -4.46 1.99
CA ALA A 90 -15.60 -3.51 1.18
C ALA A 90 -16.87 -4.13 0.58
N VAL A 91 -16.74 -5.29 -0.07
CA VAL A 91 -17.87 -6.00 -0.68
C VAL A 91 -18.89 -6.46 0.37
N ASN A 92 -18.43 -6.98 1.53
CA ASN A 92 -19.34 -7.34 2.61
C ASN A 92 -20.13 -6.14 3.15
N ARG A 93 -19.50 -4.96 3.25
CA ARG A 93 -20.20 -3.74 3.66
C ARG A 93 -21.25 -3.32 2.63
N GLU A 94 -20.91 -3.39 1.35
CA GLU A 94 -21.81 -3.02 0.26
C GLU A 94 -23.02 -3.96 0.18
N LEU A 95 -22.78 -5.28 0.23
CA LEU A 95 -23.85 -6.28 0.26
C LEU A 95 -24.77 -6.08 1.46
N LYS A 96 -24.22 -5.78 2.64
CA LYS A 96 -25.02 -5.45 3.83
C LYS A 96 -25.89 -4.23 3.59
N HIS A 97 -25.35 -3.19 2.99
CA HIS A 97 -26.08 -1.95 2.74
C HIS A 97 -27.25 -2.18 1.77
N ILE A 98 -27.01 -2.84 0.63
CA ILE A 98 -28.03 -3.16 -0.37
C ILE A 98 -29.14 -4.02 0.25
N LEU A 99 -28.75 -5.10 0.95
CA LEU A 99 -29.73 -6.00 1.56
C LEU A 99 -30.51 -5.35 2.70
N GLN A 100 -29.92 -4.42 3.47
CA GLN A 100 -30.63 -3.64 4.47
C GLN A 100 -31.64 -2.68 3.85
N GLN A 101 -31.31 -2.04 2.72
CA GLN A 101 -32.25 -1.21 1.97
C GLN A 101 -33.41 -2.02 1.37
N GLU A 102 -33.15 -3.26 0.94
CA GLU A 102 -34.17 -4.16 0.41
C GLU A 102 -35.07 -4.78 1.50
N SER A 103 -34.62 -4.80 2.76
CA SER A 103 -35.28 -5.48 3.89
C SER A 103 -35.88 -4.53 4.95
N GLU A 104 -36.41 -3.38 4.53
CA GLU A 104 -37.17 -2.48 5.42
C GLU A 104 -38.48 -3.10 5.99
N GLN A 105 -38.86 -4.33 5.61
CA GLN A 105 -40.10 -4.97 6.05
C GLN A 105 -39.96 -6.23 6.92
N GLU A 106 -38.78 -6.84 7.12
CA GLU A 106 -38.67 -8.03 7.97
C GLU A 106 -37.37 -8.04 8.79
N GLY A 107 -37.53 -7.95 10.11
CA GLY A 107 -36.53 -8.12 11.18
C GLY A 107 -35.06 -8.28 10.76
N ALA A 108 -34.32 -7.17 10.83
CA ALA A 108 -32.90 -7.03 10.49
C ALA A 108 -32.01 -8.17 11.01
N ASN A 109 -31.75 -9.16 10.16
CA ASN A 109 -30.64 -10.09 10.32
C ASN A 109 -29.38 -9.48 9.67
N ASN A 110 -28.23 -9.68 10.31
CA ASN A 110 -26.93 -9.18 9.88
C ASN A 110 -26.40 -10.00 8.70
N TYR A 111 -27.00 -9.85 7.51
CA TYR A 111 -26.65 -10.61 6.31
C TYR A 111 -25.18 -10.42 5.92
N SER A 112 -24.49 -11.52 5.65
CA SER A 112 -23.06 -11.59 5.29
C SER A 112 -22.88 -12.38 4.00
N LEU A 113 -21.72 -12.29 3.35
CA LEU A 113 -21.36 -13.14 2.20
C LEU A 113 -21.53 -14.64 2.50
N SER A 114 -21.35 -15.04 3.76
CA SER A 114 -21.58 -16.42 4.24
C SER A 114 -23.04 -16.87 4.16
N ASP A 115 -23.97 -15.92 4.04
CA ASP A 115 -25.41 -16.17 4.06
C ASP A 115 -25.99 -16.22 2.64
N LEU A 116 -25.18 -15.85 1.62
CA LEU A 116 -25.55 -16.03 0.23
C LEU A 116 -25.60 -17.52 -0.15
N PRO A 117 -26.55 -17.94 -1.00
CA PRO A 117 -26.57 -19.27 -1.59
C PRO A 117 -25.24 -19.61 -2.28
N PRO A 118 -24.79 -20.88 -2.27
CA PRO A 118 -23.47 -21.28 -2.79
C PRO A 118 -23.15 -20.77 -4.21
N ALA A 119 -24.13 -20.80 -5.12
CA ALA A 119 -23.95 -20.31 -6.49
C ALA A 119 -23.62 -18.80 -6.54
N LYS A 120 -24.44 -17.97 -5.87
CA LYS A 120 -24.23 -16.51 -5.80
C LYS A 120 -22.95 -16.15 -5.04
N ARG A 121 -22.60 -16.92 -4.01
CA ARG A 121 -21.33 -16.74 -3.30
C ARG A 121 -20.13 -16.96 -4.22
N GLY A 122 -20.19 -17.99 -5.08
CA GLY A 122 -19.16 -18.27 -6.08
C GLY A 122 -18.97 -17.10 -7.05
N GLU A 123 -20.06 -16.55 -7.57
CA GLU A 123 -20.03 -15.38 -8.45
C GLU A 123 -19.39 -14.17 -7.76
N VAL A 124 -19.77 -13.87 -6.52
CA VAL A 124 -19.21 -12.75 -5.75
C VAL A 124 -17.70 -12.95 -5.51
N VAL A 125 -17.27 -14.16 -5.12
CA VAL A 125 -15.85 -14.46 -4.92
C VAL A 125 -15.05 -14.25 -6.22
N GLN A 126 -15.59 -14.69 -7.36
CA GLN A 126 -14.93 -14.50 -8.66
C GLN A 126 -14.77 -13.01 -9.01
N VAL A 127 -15.80 -12.19 -8.75
CA VAL A 127 -15.71 -10.74 -8.96
C VAL A 127 -14.65 -10.13 -8.04
N MET A 128 -14.57 -10.58 -6.79
CA MET A 128 -13.57 -10.08 -5.84
C MET A 128 -12.14 -10.44 -6.23
N ASP A 129 -11.93 -11.64 -6.75
CA ASP A 129 -10.64 -12.06 -7.30
C ASP A 129 -10.23 -11.16 -8.47
N GLN A 130 -11.17 -10.87 -9.38
CA GLN A 130 -10.92 -9.96 -10.49
C GLN A 130 -10.60 -8.53 -10.00
N MET A 131 -11.36 -8.01 -9.04
CA MET A 131 -11.06 -6.71 -8.41
C MET A 131 -9.65 -6.69 -7.81
N SER A 132 -9.20 -7.79 -7.20
CA SER A 132 -7.86 -7.89 -6.61
C SER A 132 -6.73 -7.75 -7.64
N GLU A 133 -6.96 -8.19 -8.88
CA GLU A 133 -6.00 -8.09 -9.98
C GLU A 133 -6.05 -6.74 -10.70
N GLU A 134 -7.22 -6.12 -10.77
CA GLU A 134 -7.48 -4.92 -11.59
C GLU A 134 -7.41 -3.59 -10.82
N MET A 135 -7.63 -3.59 -9.50
CA MET A 135 -7.59 -2.36 -8.71
C MET A 135 -6.17 -1.81 -8.59
N ASP A 136 -6.03 -0.50 -8.78
CA ASP A 136 -4.78 0.21 -8.54
C ASP A 136 -4.30 0.03 -7.09
N LEU A 137 -3.00 -0.18 -6.92
CA LEU A 137 -2.35 -0.40 -5.63
C LEU A 137 -1.11 0.48 -5.49
N ARG A 138 -1.01 1.16 -4.37
CA ARG A 138 0.23 1.79 -3.92
C ARG A 138 0.75 1.07 -2.69
N VAL A 139 2.03 0.71 -2.73
CA VAL A 139 2.74 0.10 -1.60
C VAL A 139 3.93 0.98 -1.24
N ALA A 140 4.01 1.43 0.01
CA ALA A 140 5.18 2.07 0.56
C ALA A 140 5.92 1.08 1.45
N LEU A 141 7.17 0.76 1.12
CA LEU A 141 8.03 -0.02 1.99
C LEU A 141 8.70 0.94 2.96
N LEU A 142 8.57 0.67 4.25
CA LEU A 142 9.23 1.43 5.30
C LEU A 142 10.20 0.49 6.02
N ILE A 143 11.50 0.72 5.84
CA ILE A 143 12.55 -0.23 6.18
C ILE A 143 13.37 0.31 7.35
N ASP A 144 13.50 -0.50 8.39
CA ASP A 144 14.45 -0.21 9.45
C ASP A 144 15.90 -0.36 8.93
N ALA A 145 16.68 0.70 9.10
CA ALA A 145 18.10 0.79 8.79
C ALA A 145 18.94 0.89 10.08
N SER A 146 18.45 0.36 11.20
CA SER A 146 19.20 0.16 12.42
C SER A 146 20.44 -0.72 12.19
N ALA A 147 21.42 -0.65 13.10
CA ALA A 147 22.68 -1.39 12.96
C ALA A 147 22.48 -2.92 12.86
N SER A 148 21.43 -3.46 13.48
CA SER A 148 21.07 -4.88 13.45
C SER A 148 20.53 -5.34 12.09
N MET A 149 20.08 -4.41 11.25
CA MET A 149 19.57 -4.71 9.91
C MET A 149 20.67 -4.96 8.86
N LYS A 150 21.93 -4.58 9.15
CA LYS A 150 23.07 -4.75 8.24
C LYS A 150 23.18 -6.13 7.55
N PRO A 151 23.16 -7.26 8.28
CA PRO A 151 23.22 -8.58 7.65
C PRO A 151 21.94 -8.95 6.88
N LYS A 152 20.82 -8.27 7.13
CA LYS A 152 19.48 -8.55 6.58
C LYS A 152 19.21 -7.78 5.28
N LEU A 153 19.94 -6.68 5.04
CA LEU A 153 19.70 -5.78 3.90
C LEU A 153 19.75 -6.48 2.54
N ALA A 154 20.65 -7.44 2.34
CA ALA A 154 20.72 -8.18 1.07
C ALA A 154 19.42 -8.97 0.79
N ALA A 155 18.82 -9.56 1.84
CA ALA A 155 17.54 -10.25 1.70
C ALA A 155 16.38 -9.27 1.47
N VAL A 156 16.43 -8.10 2.12
CA VAL A 156 15.45 -7.01 1.90
C VAL A 156 15.53 -6.52 0.45
N GLU A 157 16.73 -6.29 -0.09
CA GLU A 157 16.94 -5.88 -1.48
C GLU A 157 16.33 -6.86 -2.48
N GLU A 158 16.60 -8.15 -2.32
CA GLU A 158 16.05 -9.20 -3.18
C GLU A 158 14.52 -9.26 -3.05
N ALA A 159 14.00 -9.16 -1.83
CA ALA A 159 12.56 -9.14 -1.60
C ALA A 159 11.85 -7.94 -2.24
N ILE A 160 12.49 -6.76 -2.29
CA ILE A 160 11.96 -5.58 -3.00
C ILE A 160 11.88 -5.86 -4.49
N ARG A 161 12.91 -6.45 -5.09
CA ARG A 161 12.90 -6.81 -6.53
C ARG A 161 11.77 -7.77 -6.84
N ASP A 162 11.66 -8.82 -6.05
CA ASP A 162 10.65 -9.85 -6.21
C ASP A 162 9.24 -9.27 -6.04
N LEU A 163 9.04 -8.37 -5.07
CA LEU A 163 7.77 -7.66 -4.90
C LEU A 163 7.47 -6.78 -6.12
N MET A 164 8.43 -6.00 -6.63
CA MET A 164 8.20 -5.18 -7.83
C MET A 164 7.80 -6.03 -9.04
N LEU A 165 8.46 -7.17 -9.25
CA LEU A 165 8.11 -8.12 -10.31
C LEU A 165 6.69 -8.67 -10.12
N SER A 166 6.32 -9.03 -8.88
CA SER A 166 4.96 -9.48 -8.54
C SER A 166 3.91 -8.40 -8.80
N LEU A 167 4.21 -7.15 -8.45
CA LEU A 167 3.32 -6.00 -8.65
C LEU A 167 3.13 -5.69 -10.15
N LYS A 168 4.20 -5.80 -10.96
CA LYS A 168 4.13 -5.64 -12.43
C LYS A 168 3.27 -6.70 -13.12
N ALA A 169 3.12 -7.88 -12.52
CA ALA A 169 2.30 -8.95 -13.08
C ALA A 169 0.79 -8.73 -12.92
N ARG A 170 0.37 -7.77 -12.08
CA ARG A 170 -1.05 -7.40 -11.91
C ARG A 170 -1.55 -6.59 -13.11
N ARG A 171 -2.85 -6.68 -13.38
CA ARG A 171 -3.51 -5.93 -14.47
C ARG A 171 -3.69 -4.46 -14.12
N GLY A 172 -4.04 -4.18 -12.87
CA GLY A 172 -4.17 -2.83 -12.32
C GLY A 172 -2.83 -2.14 -12.13
N THR A 173 -2.82 -0.80 -12.11
CA THR A 173 -1.56 -0.06 -11.92
C THR A 173 -1.04 -0.27 -10.50
N SER A 174 0.23 -0.69 -10.40
CA SER A 174 0.89 -0.92 -9.12
C SER A 174 2.14 -0.06 -9.01
N GLU A 175 2.22 0.76 -7.97
CA GLU A 175 3.35 1.65 -7.72
C GLU A 175 4.00 1.30 -6.38
N LEU A 176 5.33 1.33 -6.34
CA LEU A 176 6.12 1.08 -5.14
C LEU A 176 6.92 2.35 -4.79
N ALA A 177 6.87 2.74 -3.52
CA ALA A 177 7.82 3.71 -2.94
C ALA A 177 8.63 3.01 -1.84
N VAL A 178 9.87 3.42 -1.64
CA VAL A 178 10.78 2.84 -0.64
C VAL A 178 11.32 3.94 0.25
N PHE A 179 11.20 3.73 1.54
CA PHE A 179 11.69 4.59 2.60
C PHE A 179 12.55 3.79 3.56
N HIS A 180 13.54 4.44 4.16
CA HIS A 180 14.23 3.90 5.32
C HIS A 180 14.16 4.85 6.52
N PHE A 181 14.29 4.29 7.72
CA PHE A 181 14.43 5.02 8.96
C PHE A 181 15.49 4.36 9.86
N PRO A 182 16.20 5.09 10.73
CA PRO A 182 16.14 6.54 10.90
C PRO A 182 16.73 7.32 9.71
N GLY A 183 16.26 8.55 9.49
CA GLY A 183 16.87 9.47 8.54
C GLY A 183 18.17 10.12 9.05
N SER A 184 18.71 11.04 8.26
CA SER A 184 20.01 11.68 8.56
C SER A 184 19.95 12.73 9.68
N HIS A 185 18.76 13.29 9.93
CA HIS A 185 18.50 14.38 10.87
C HIS A 185 17.25 14.10 11.71
N GLU A 186 17.16 14.68 12.92
CA GLU A 186 15.99 14.48 13.80
C GLU A 186 14.67 14.97 13.19
N GLU A 187 14.73 15.97 12.31
CA GLU A 187 13.57 16.53 11.60
C GLU A 187 13.10 15.66 10.42
N GLU A 188 13.91 14.68 10.00
CA GLU A 188 13.62 13.76 8.91
C GLU A 188 13.59 12.33 9.46
N PRO A 189 12.46 11.88 10.04
CA PRO A 189 12.39 10.58 10.70
C PRO A 189 12.55 9.41 9.72
N ALA A 190 12.20 9.61 8.45
CA ALA A 190 12.37 8.65 7.36
C ALA A 190 12.85 9.37 6.09
N VAL A 191 13.65 8.69 5.29
CA VAL A 191 14.20 9.19 4.01
C VAL A 191 13.57 8.41 2.87
N MET A 192 13.12 9.10 1.82
CA MET A 192 12.61 8.47 0.61
C MET A 192 13.77 8.08 -0.31
N ASP A 193 14.01 6.78 -0.46
CA ASP A 193 15.06 6.26 -1.34
C ASP A 193 14.55 6.06 -2.77
N LEU A 194 13.28 5.70 -2.91
CA LEU A 194 12.59 5.51 -4.19
C LEU A 194 11.20 6.13 -4.12
N ASP A 195 10.97 7.13 -4.97
CA ASP A 195 9.63 7.65 -5.25
C ASP A 195 8.78 6.60 -5.99
N TRP A 196 7.45 6.75 -6.01
CA TRP A 196 6.47 5.96 -6.76
C TRP A 196 7.02 5.58 -8.13
N ALA A 197 7.52 4.36 -8.20
CA ALA A 197 8.16 3.83 -9.37
C ALA A 197 7.47 2.54 -9.78
N ALA A 198 7.26 2.44 -11.08
CA ALA A 198 6.92 1.18 -11.71
C ALA A 198 8.18 0.40 -12.14
N ASP A 199 9.40 0.97 -12.10
CA ASP A 199 10.57 0.36 -12.75
C ASP A 199 11.80 0.08 -11.86
N MET A 200 12.53 -0.99 -12.19
CA MET A 200 13.47 -1.73 -11.32
C MET A 200 14.90 -1.18 -11.25
N ASP A 201 15.30 -0.35 -12.20
CA ASP A 201 16.72 0.02 -12.38
C ASP A 201 17.32 0.83 -11.23
N ARG A 202 16.46 1.47 -10.43
CA ARG A 202 16.87 2.32 -9.31
C ARG A 202 17.12 1.57 -8.00
N VAL A 203 16.62 0.34 -7.86
CA VAL A 203 16.65 -0.41 -6.58
C VAL A 203 18.07 -0.85 -6.17
N LYS A 204 18.95 -1.17 -7.14
CA LYS A 204 20.34 -1.66 -6.89
C LYS A 204 21.24 -0.69 -6.11
N LYS A 205 20.90 0.59 -6.04
CA LYS A 205 21.75 1.63 -5.43
C LYS A 205 21.24 2.12 -4.08
N LEU A 206 20.03 1.71 -3.66
CA LEU A 206 19.34 2.25 -2.47
C LEU A 206 20.14 2.03 -1.19
N PHE A 207 20.59 0.80 -0.92
CA PHE A 207 21.16 0.44 0.38
C PHE A 207 22.66 0.70 0.52
N SER A 208 23.36 0.96 -0.60
CA SER A 208 24.80 1.30 -0.61
C SER A 208 25.14 2.63 0.09
N ARG A 209 24.13 3.48 0.33
CA ARG A 209 24.28 4.83 0.89
C ARG A 209 23.70 4.99 2.30
N MET A 210 23.04 3.97 2.84
CA MET A 210 22.38 4.08 4.13
C MET A 210 23.39 4.10 5.29
N GLN A 211 23.35 5.17 6.07
CA GLN A 211 24.14 5.28 7.29
C GLN A 211 23.35 4.67 8.45
N MET A 212 23.65 3.42 8.78
CA MET A 212 22.97 2.73 9.88
C MET A 212 23.33 3.36 11.23
N ARG A 213 22.34 3.91 11.94
CA ARG A 213 22.50 4.58 13.26
C ARG A 213 21.42 4.10 14.25
N GLY A 214 21.70 4.27 15.54
CA GLY A 214 21.20 3.40 16.62
C GLY A 214 19.78 3.63 17.17
N THR A 215 19.01 4.64 16.74
CA THR A 215 17.64 4.87 17.24
C THR A 215 16.60 4.52 16.17
N THR A 216 15.46 3.95 16.58
CA THR A 216 14.39 3.46 15.69
C THR A 216 13.10 4.27 15.92
N PRO A 217 12.95 5.44 15.28
CA PRO A 217 11.76 6.28 15.39
C PRO A 217 10.61 5.76 14.51
N THR A 218 10.15 4.54 14.76
CA THR A 218 9.14 3.84 13.94
C THR A 218 7.82 4.62 13.84
N GLY A 219 7.34 5.21 14.94
CA GLY A 219 6.11 6.00 14.94
C GLY A 219 6.22 7.27 14.07
N PRO A 220 7.21 8.14 14.29
CA PRO A 220 7.45 9.29 13.42
C PRO A 220 7.68 8.91 11.95
N ALA A 221 8.37 7.81 11.68
CA ALA A 221 8.60 7.31 10.33
C ALA A 221 7.30 6.87 9.63
N LEU A 222 6.39 6.21 10.35
CA LEU A 222 5.06 5.86 9.83
C LEU A 222 4.26 7.11 9.44
N LEU A 223 4.23 8.12 10.32
CA LEU A 223 3.52 9.38 10.04
C LEU A 223 4.10 10.10 8.81
N HIS A 224 5.42 10.11 8.66
CA HIS A 224 6.07 10.68 7.49
C HIS A 224 5.60 10.02 6.18
N VAL A 225 5.45 8.69 6.16
CA VAL A 225 4.93 7.97 5.00
C VAL A 225 3.43 8.24 4.78
N VAL A 226 2.64 8.40 5.85
CA VAL A 226 1.23 8.79 5.76
C VAL A 226 1.09 10.18 5.12
N ASP A 227 1.88 11.15 5.55
CA ASP A 227 1.92 12.49 4.97
C ASP A 227 2.30 12.43 3.49
N TYR A 228 3.28 11.59 3.14
CA TYR A 228 3.70 11.37 1.77
C TYR A 228 2.56 10.86 0.86
N TYR A 229 1.75 9.92 1.36
CA TYR A 229 0.56 9.43 0.69
C TYR A 229 -0.48 10.54 0.47
N GLN A 230 -0.68 11.40 1.46
CA GLN A 230 -1.68 12.47 1.41
C GLN A 230 -1.26 13.62 0.49
N TYR A 231 0.02 14.03 0.53
CA TYR A 231 0.56 15.08 -0.33
C TYR A 231 0.41 14.72 -1.82
N ASN A 232 0.79 13.49 -2.19
CA ASN A 232 0.61 12.99 -3.55
C ASN A 232 -0.86 12.82 -3.96
N SER A 233 -1.77 12.61 -3.00
CA SER A 233 -3.20 12.57 -3.30
C SER A 233 -3.77 13.96 -3.62
N ARG A 234 -3.19 15.03 -3.06
CA ARG A 234 -3.62 16.43 -3.29
C ARG A 234 -3.05 17.06 -4.56
N ASN A 235 -1.90 16.58 -5.04
CA ASN A 235 -1.20 17.13 -6.20
C ASN A 235 -1.46 16.41 -7.53
N LYS A 236 -2.44 15.51 -7.62
CA LYS A 236 -2.92 15.08 -8.95
C LYS A 236 -3.66 16.27 -9.58
N PRO A 237 -3.22 16.79 -10.75
CA PRO A 237 -4.07 17.70 -11.50
C PRO A 237 -5.36 16.94 -11.83
N GLU A 238 -6.51 17.53 -11.51
CA GLU A 238 -7.78 17.07 -12.08
C GLU A 238 -7.60 17.09 -13.59
N ASP A 239 -7.61 15.92 -14.22
CA ASP A 239 -7.88 15.84 -15.65
C ASP A 239 -9.26 16.42 -15.84
N SER A 240 -9.29 17.70 -16.24
CA SER A 240 -10.48 18.38 -16.70
C SER A 240 -11.15 17.47 -17.71
N GLU A 241 -12.40 17.10 -17.46
CA GLU A 241 -13.31 16.62 -18.50
C GLU A 241 -13.33 17.67 -19.61
N VAL A 242 -12.46 17.49 -20.62
CA VAL A 242 -12.58 18.20 -21.88
C VAL A 242 -13.76 17.54 -22.59
N ASN A 243 -14.96 17.99 -22.24
CA ASN A 243 -16.15 17.77 -23.03
C ASN A 243 -15.87 18.44 -24.39
N PRO A 244 -15.71 17.70 -25.50
CA PRO A 244 -15.47 18.35 -26.78
C PRO A 244 -16.72 19.16 -27.14
N PRO A 245 -16.58 20.40 -27.63
CA PRO A 245 -17.74 21.20 -27.99
C PRO A 245 -18.46 20.49 -29.14
N ILE A 246 -19.76 20.27 -28.96
CA ILE A 246 -20.69 19.76 -29.98
C ILE A 246 -20.65 20.74 -31.16
N ALA A 247 -19.94 20.37 -32.22
CA ALA A 247 -19.93 21.12 -33.46
C ALA A 247 -21.26 20.89 -34.19
N TYR A 248 -22.13 21.90 -34.15
CA TYR A 248 -23.30 21.97 -35.01
C TYR A 248 -22.84 21.97 -36.48
N LYS A 249 -23.30 20.97 -37.23
CA LYS A 249 -23.25 20.96 -38.70
C LYS A 249 -24.14 22.08 -39.22
N GLU A 250 -23.55 23.10 -39.82
CA GLU A 250 -24.23 23.90 -40.83
C GLU A 250 -23.57 23.72 -42.20
N THR A 251 -24.43 23.33 -43.12
CA THR A 251 -24.24 23.10 -44.55
C THR A 251 -24.12 24.42 -45.30
N GLY A 252 -23.17 24.56 -46.24
CA GLY A 252 -23.15 25.73 -47.12
C GLY A 252 -21.93 25.86 -48.04
N THR A 253 -21.90 25.03 -49.09
CA THR A 253 -21.44 25.35 -50.47
C THR A 253 -20.37 26.43 -50.74
N GLY A 254 -19.27 26.02 -51.38
CA GLY A 254 -18.78 26.61 -52.65
C GLY A 254 -17.53 27.51 -52.64
N GLY A 255 -16.56 27.18 -53.51
CA GLY A 255 -15.50 28.08 -54.02
C GLY A 255 -14.11 27.87 -53.40
N VAL A 256 -13.10 27.24 -54.03
CA VAL A 256 -12.31 27.58 -55.24
C VAL A 256 -11.30 28.73 -55.01
N TRP A 257 -10.02 28.33 -54.88
CA TRP A 257 -8.78 28.93 -55.43
C TRP A 257 -8.01 30.09 -54.74
N SER A 258 -6.68 29.86 -54.71
CA SER A 258 -5.55 30.75 -55.10
C SER A 258 -4.96 31.75 -54.10
N ASP A 259 -3.63 31.63 -53.97
CA ASP A 259 -2.55 32.63 -53.80
C ASP A 259 -2.89 34.07 -53.39
N TYR A 260 -2.15 34.62 -52.41
CA TYR A 260 -1.13 35.65 -52.66
C TYR A 260 -0.35 36.07 -51.39
N ILE A 261 0.85 36.56 -51.68
CA ILE A 261 1.94 37.17 -50.89
C ILE A 261 1.52 38.48 -50.16
N VAL A 262 2.05 38.73 -48.95
CA VAL A 262 3.06 39.78 -48.58
C VAL A 262 3.91 39.29 -47.42
#